data_AF-A0A1C0SR10-F1
#
_entry.id   AF-A0A1C0SR10-F1
#
_cell.length_a   1.000
_cell.length_b   1.000
_cell.length_c   1.000
_cell.angle_alpha   90.00
_cell.angle_beta   90.00
_cell.angle_gamma   90.00
#
_symmetry.space_group_name_H-M   'P 1'
#
loop_
_entity.id
_entity.type
_entity.pdbx_description
1 polymer ?
#
loop_
_entity_poly.entity_id
_entity_poly.type
_entity_poly.pdbx_seq_one_letter_code
_entity_poly.pdbx_strand_id
1 'polypeptide(L)'
;MSLIAKVTSPGPQKPLGDVLRVPLGIDVWEVKPDHLILRGTEAQLERLSRMGYLVEQLEDVERHLSAFATAAAAEQYHSAASLEAELRQLAEARPDIAELKEIGRSIEGRPILALRIGDRRGGVPKLLFMGCHHAREWIAVEVPFLLAKELVERADEAPIAGWLTSGEVWVAPMVNPDGHEYSRTAQRLWRKNRRRNDDGSFGVDPNRNYGYMWGILDIPTSSHVPSDETYVGPRAFSEPETQAVRDLVGCERFAGVITYHSYTQLILYPWGYAEKPVPDVQHREQMVGMAEEMQTLMQGVHGKVYVPQQSSQLYPTAGDTTDWTYGSYGIPSFTIELRPRTFQEGGFILPPGQILPTWEENRPAVFRFIEQLLAAPVA
;
A
#
# COMPACT_ATOMS: atom_id res chain seq x y z
N MET A 1 -18.95 -19.00 8.60
CA MET A 1 -18.59 -19.03 7.16
C MET A 1 -18.34 -17.59 6.73
N SER A 2 -17.28 -17.33 5.96
CA SER A 2 -16.92 -15.97 5.52
C SER A 2 -17.36 -15.80 4.07
N LEU A 3 -18.19 -14.80 3.82
CA LEU A 3 -18.84 -14.60 2.53
C LEU A 3 -18.29 -13.37 1.83
N ILE A 4 -18.25 -13.44 0.50
CA ILE A 4 -18.00 -12.29 -0.37
C ILE A 4 -19.35 -11.84 -0.92
N ALA A 5 -19.66 -10.56 -0.76
CA ALA A 5 -20.93 -10.00 -1.16
C ALA A 5 -20.76 -8.70 -1.95
N LYS A 6 -21.67 -8.51 -2.91
CA LYS A 6 -21.91 -7.25 -3.59
C LYS A 6 -23.03 -6.52 -2.85
N VAL A 7 -22.80 -5.25 -2.53
CA VAL A 7 -23.79 -4.38 -1.90
C VAL A 7 -24.13 -3.24 -2.85
N THR A 8 -25.42 -3.06 -3.12
CA THR A 8 -25.92 -1.94 -3.95
C THR A 8 -26.92 -1.08 -3.19
N SER A 9 -27.02 0.17 -3.62
CA SER A 9 -28.00 1.11 -3.09
C SER A 9 -29.38 0.84 -3.71
N PRO A 10 -30.48 0.85 -2.93
CA PRO A 10 -31.83 0.79 -3.48
C PRO A 10 -32.29 2.11 -4.12
N GLY A 11 -31.52 3.20 -3.97
CA GLY A 11 -31.88 4.52 -4.50
C GLY A 11 -31.11 5.67 -3.82
N PRO A 12 -31.22 6.90 -4.34
CA PRO A 12 -30.37 8.04 -3.94
C PRO A 12 -30.50 8.45 -2.47
N GLN A 13 -31.60 8.10 -1.80
CA GLN A 13 -31.80 8.36 -0.37
C GLN A 13 -30.97 7.45 0.56
N LYS A 14 -30.27 6.47 -0.02
CA LYS A 14 -29.43 5.53 0.73
C LYS A 14 -28.10 5.30 0.00
N PRO A 15 -27.23 6.31 -0.05
CA PRO A 15 -25.96 6.20 -0.76
C PRO A 15 -25.08 5.09 -0.15
N LEU A 16 -24.23 4.49 -1.00
CA LEU A 16 -23.25 3.49 -0.55
C LEU A 16 -22.17 4.09 0.35
N GLY A 17 -21.88 5.39 0.18
CA GLY A 17 -20.94 6.11 1.02
C GLY A 17 -21.28 6.05 2.52
N ASP A 18 -22.56 5.92 2.88
CA ASP A 18 -22.97 5.79 4.28
C ASP A 18 -22.49 4.45 4.89
N VAL A 19 -22.38 3.37 4.11
CA VAL A 19 -21.83 2.09 4.57
C VAL A 19 -20.38 2.25 5.04
N LEU A 20 -19.62 3.10 4.34
CA LEU A 20 -18.22 3.40 4.64
C LEU A 20 -18.06 4.36 5.83
N ARG A 21 -19.18 4.90 6.33
CA ARG A 21 -19.26 5.82 7.49
C ARG A 21 -20.00 5.20 8.67
N VAL A 22 -20.12 3.87 8.72
CA VAL A 22 -20.65 3.17 9.89
C VAL A 22 -19.65 2.11 10.33
N PRO A 23 -19.36 1.98 11.65
CA PRO A 23 -18.46 0.95 12.16
C PRO A 23 -19.16 -0.41 12.15
N LEU A 24 -19.17 -1.04 10.98
CA LEU A 24 -19.77 -2.35 10.76
C LEU A 24 -18.78 -3.51 10.93
N GLY A 25 -17.49 -3.19 11.11
CA GLY A 25 -16.40 -4.18 11.14
C GLY A 25 -16.26 -4.96 9.83
N ILE A 26 -16.73 -4.37 8.73
CA ILE A 26 -16.76 -5.02 7.42
C ILE A 26 -15.45 -4.75 6.69
N ASP A 27 -14.93 -5.78 6.04
CA ASP A 27 -13.74 -5.72 5.21
C ASP A 27 -14.12 -5.33 3.78
N VAL A 28 -14.02 -4.04 3.46
CA VAL A 28 -14.35 -3.51 2.13
C VAL A 28 -13.18 -3.76 1.19
N TRP A 29 -13.47 -4.43 0.07
CA TRP A 29 -12.47 -4.83 -0.92
C TRP A 29 -12.49 -3.93 -2.14
N GLU A 30 -13.67 -3.49 -2.56
CA GLU A 30 -13.86 -2.65 -3.75
C GLU A 30 -14.93 -1.59 -3.48
N VAL A 31 -14.65 -0.36 -3.90
CA VAL A 31 -15.60 0.74 -3.88
C VAL A 31 -15.80 1.22 -5.31
N LYS A 32 -17.03 1.12 -5.82
CA LYS A 32 -17.46 1.67 -7.10
C LYS A 32 -18.67 2.59 -6.88
N PRO A 33 -18.98 3.50 -7.82
CA PRO A 33 -20.13 4.40 -7.68
C PRO A 33 -21.47 3.68 -7.51
N ASP A 34 -21.62 2.48 -8.09
CA ASP A 34 -22.88 1.72 -8.13
C ASP A 34 -22.91 0.52 -7.17
N HIS A 35 -21.75 0.08 -6.66
CA HIS A 35 -21.68 -1.06 -5.74
C HIS A 35 -20.42 -1.08 -4.86
N LEU A 36 -20.49 -1.84 -3.77
CA LEU A 36 -19.35 -2.23 -2.95
C LEU A 36 -19.12 -3.74 -3.09
N ILE A 37 -17.87 -4.18 -3.10
CA ILE A 37 -17.51 -5.58 -2.85
C ILE A 37 -16.87 -5.65 -1.47
N LEU A 38 -17.34 -6.58 -0.65
CA LEU A 38 -16.87 -6.72 0.72
C LEU A 38 -16.85 -8.18 1.17
N ARG A 39 -16.02 -8.46 2.16
CA ARG A 39 -16.00 -9.72 2.91
C ARG A 39 -16.64 -9.50 4.27
N GLY A 40 -17.54 -10.39 4.66
CA GLY A 40 -18.19 -10.34 5.96
C GLY A 40 -18.76 -11.68 6.40
N THR A 41 -19.14 -11.74 7.68
CA THR A 41 -19.96 -12.81 8.23
C THR A 41 -21.41 -12.67 7.79
N GLU A 42 -22.19 -13.75 7.81
CA GLU A 42 -23.64 -13.71 7.56
C GLU A 42 -24.34 -12.64 8.41
N ALA A 43 -24.01 -12.53 9.70
CA ALA A 43 -24.59 -11.53 10.59
C ALA A 43 -24.30 -10.08 10.16
N GLN A 44 -23.10 -9.81 9.64
CA GLN A 44 -22.74 -8.48 9.11
C GLN A 44 -23.49 -8.17 7.82
N LEU A 45 -23.63 -9.16 6.93
CA LEU A 45 -24.39 -9.03 5.69
C LEU A 45 -25.89 -8.82 5.96
N GLU A 46 -26.47 -9.57 6.89
CA GLU A 46 -27.86 -9.35 7.32
C GLU A 46 -28.08 -7.99 7.95
N ARG A 47 -27.08 -7.46 8.68
CA ARG A 47 -27.13 -6.10 9.23
C ARG A 47 -27.23 -5.06 8.12
N LEU A 48 -26.48 -5.22 7.03
CA LEU A 48 -26.59 -4.36 5.85
C LEU A 48 -27.97 -4.44 5.19
N SER A 49 -28.51 -5.66 5.05
CA SER A 49 -29.87 -5.87 4.53
C SER A 49 -30.92 -5.21 5.43
N ARG A 50 -30.79 -5.32 6.76
CA ARG A 50 -31.67 -4.65 7.74
C ARG A 50 -31.49 -3.13 7.76
N MET A 51 -30.28 -2.64 7.50
CA MET A 51 -30.07 -1.22 7.26
C MET A 51 -30.80 -0.78 5.99
N GLY A 52 -31.13 -1.71 5.08
CA GLY A 52 -31.96 -1.54 3.89
C GLY A 52 -31.16 -1.41 2.59
N TYR A 53 -29.94 -1.95 2.56
CA TYR A 53 -29.16 -2.12 1.32
C TYR A 53 -29.53 -3.44 0.64
N LEU A 54 -29.27 -3.52 -0.66
CA LEU A 54 -29.41 -4.77 -1.40
C LEU A 54 -28.09 -5.52 -1.29
N VAL A 55 -28.13 -6.75 -0.77
CA VAL A 55 -26.95 -7.59 -0.55
C VAL A 55 -27.09 -8.85 -1.40
N GLU A 56 -26.17 -9.01 -2.34
CA GLU A 56 -26.04 -10.18 -3.19
C GLU A 56 -24.80 -10.96 -2.76
N GLN A 57 -24.98 -12.19 -2.29
CA GLN A 57 -23.85 -13.09 -2.03
C GLN A 57 -23.27 -13.57 -3.36
N LEU A 58 -22.00 -13.30 -3.61
CA LEU A 58 -21.32 -13.69 -4.85
C LEU A 58 -20.75 -15.11 -4.73
N GLU A 59 -19.92 -15.34 -3.71
CA GLU A 59 -19.30 -16.63 -3.46
C GLU A 59 -18.80 -16.76 -2.02
N ASP A 60 -18.45 -17.98 -1.62
CA ASP A 60 -17.70 -18.22 -0.39
C ASP A 60 -16.20 -17.99 -0.63
N VAL A 61 -15.50 -17.49 0.40
CA VAL A 61 -14.06 -17.23 0.36
C VAL A 61 -13.24 -18.46 -0.05
N GLU A 62 -13.57 -19.67 0.42
CA GLU A 62 -12.84 -20.89 0.08
C GLU A 62 -12.88 -21.18 -1.42
N ARG A 63 -14.05 -20.97 -2.05
CA ARG A 63 -14.20 -21.12 -3.50
C ARG A 63 -13.33 -20.11 -4.25
N HIS A 64 -13.37 -18.84 -3.83
CA HIS A 64 -12.54 -17.79 -4.41
C HIS A 64 -11.04 -18.10 -4.30
N LEU A 65 -10.60 -18.54 -3.12
CA LEU A 65 -9.20 -18.93 -2.88
C LEU A 65 -8.78 -20.12 -3.76
N SER A 66 -9.65 -21.13 -3.92
CA SER A 66 -9.32 -22.31 -4.71
C SER A 66 -9.07 -22.00 -6.20
N ALA A 67 -9.65 -20.92 -6.71
CA ALA A 67 -9.48 -20.50 -8.10
C ALA A 67 -8.16 -19.75 -8.35
N PHE A 68 -7.67 -18.98 -7.37
CA PHE A 68 -6.59 -18.01 -7.60
C PHE A 68 -5.36 -18.19 -6.67
N ALA A 69 -5.52 -18.75 -5.46
CA ALA A 69 -4.47 -18.82 -4.43
C ALA A 69 -3.92 -20.24 -4.26
N THR A 70 -3.47 -20.88 -5.35
CA THR A 70 -2.87 -22.21 -5.26
C THR A 70 -1.49 -22.16 -4.57
N ALA A 71 -1.05 -23.25 -3.96
CA ALA A 71 0.29 -23.34 -3.35
C ALA A 71 1.40 -23.00 -4.35
N ALA A 72 1.28 -23.50 -5.59
CA ALA A 72 2.21 -23.20 -6.68
C ALA A 72 2.21 -21.72 -7.11
N ALA A 73 1.07 -21.02 -6.99
CA ALA A 73 1.02 -19.58 -7.21
C ALA A 73 1.68 -18.82 -6.06
N ALA A 74 1.47 -19.25 -4.82
CA ALA A 74 2.13 -18.67 -3.65
C ALA A 74 3.65 -18.81 -3.72
N GLU A 75 4.18 -19.97 -4.12
CA GLU A 75 5.62 -20.21 -4.26
C GLU A 75 6.33 -19.27 -5.24
N GLN A 76 5.60 -18.64 -6.17
CA GLN A 76 6.17 -17.68 -7.14
C GLN A 76 6.21 -16.23 -6.63
N TYR A 77 5.51 -15.93 -5.54
CA TYR A 77 5.66 -14.67 -4.81
C TYR A 77 6.70 -14.82 -3.71
N HIS A 78 7.44 -13.75 -3.41
CA HIS A 78 8.46 -13.79 -2.36
C HIS A 78 7.85 -14.12 -0.99
N SER A 79 8.55 -14.95 -0.23
CA SER A 79 8.43 -14.98 1.23
C SER A 79 9.33 -13.90 1.84
N ALA A 80 9.17 -13.60 3.12
CA ALA A 80 10.09 -12.73 3.85
C ALA A 80 11.55 -13.22 3.74
N ALA A 81 11.75 -14.55 3.78
CA ALA A 81 13.07 -15.16 3.71
C ALA A 81 13.68 -15.08 2.29
N SER A 82 12.90 -15.34 1.24
CA SER A 82 13.42 -15.23 -0.13
C SER A 82 13.68 -13.77 -0.51
N LEU A 83 12.81 -12.84 -0.11
CA LEU A 83 13.03 -11.42 -0.31
C LEU A 83 14.30 -10.93 0.40
N GLU A 84 14.52 -11.31 1.66
CA GLU A 84 15.76 -10.97 2.37
C GLU A 84 17.00 -11.47 1.62
N ALA A 85 16.97 -12.72 1.16
CA ALA A 85 18.09 -13.32 0.44
C ALA A 85 18.40 -12.55 -0.86
N GLU A 86 17.38 -12.18 -1.64
CA GLU A 86 17.56 -11.45 -2.90
C GLU A 86 18.00 -9.99 -2.67
N LEU A 87 17.43 -9.29 -1.68
CA LEU A 87 17.90 -7.94 -1.32
C LEU A 87 19.37 -7.94 -0.87
N ARG A 88 19.78 -8.97 -0.13
CA ARG A 88 21.18 -9.16 0.29
C ARG A 88 22.09 -9.40 -0.91
N GLN A 89 21.68 -10.25 -1.85
CA GLN A 89 22.42 -10.49 -3.08
C GLN A 89 22.59 -9.21 -3.91
N LEU A 90 21.54 -8.39 -4.04
CA LEU A 90 21.64 -7.10 -4.73
C LEU A 90 22.65 -6.16 -4.05
N ALA A 91 22.64 -6.07 -2.72
CA ALA A 91 23.61 -5.27 -1.98
C ALA A 91 25.06 -5.77 -2.14
N GLU A 92 25.27 -7.09 -2.09
CA GLU A 92 26.58 -7.73 -2.23
C GLU A 92 27.13 -7.66 -3.67
N ALA A 93 26.27 -7.62 -4.68
CA ALA A 93 26.66 -7.48 -6.08
C ALA A 93 27.18 -6.08 -6.42
N ARG A 94 26.68 -5.04 -5.73
CA ARG A 94 27.04 -3.63 -5.96
C ARG A 94 27.26 -2.86 -4.65
N PRO A 95 28.23 -3.27 -3.80
CA PRO A 95 28.44 -2.65 -2.48
C PRO A 95 28.85 -1.18 -2.55
N ASP A 96 29.36 -0.74 -3.70
CA ASP A 96 29.69 0.64 -4.04
C ASP A 96 28.47 1.57 -4.01
N ILE A 97 27.29 1.06 -4.37
CA ILE A 97 26.05 1.86 -4.46
C ILE A 97 24.87 1.31 -3.65
N ALA A 98 24.80 0.01 -3.36
CA ALA A 98 23.72 -0.66 -2.66
C ALA A 98 24.10 -1.12 -1.22
N GLU A 99 23.32 -0.71 -0.22
CA GLU A 99 23.51 -1.05 1.20
C GLU A 99 22.19 -1.57 1.77
N LEU A 100 22.18 -2.81 2.26
CA LEU A 100 21.00 -3.37 2.93
C LEU A 100 20.95 -2.88 4.39
N LYS A 101 19.85 -2.20 4.75
CA LYS A 101 19.60 -1.68 6.10
C LYS A 101 18.49 -2.46 6.77
N GLU A 102 18.73 -2.92 7.99
CA GLU A 102 17.65 -3.28 8.90
C GLU A 102 17.11 -1.98 9.53
N ILE A 103 15.87 -1.62 9.20
CA ILE A 103 15.22 -0.39 9.68
C ILE A 103 14.38 -0.63 10.95
N GLY A 104 14.20 -1.89 11.33
CA GLY A 104 13.49 -2.32 12.52
C GLY A 104 13.21 -3.81 12.48
N ARG A 105 12.44 -4.30 13.45
CA ARG A 105 11.98 -5.69 13.51
C ARG A 105 10.48 -5.73 13.76
N SER A 106 9.81 -6.71 13.18
CA SER A 106 8.40 -6.97 13.38
C SER A 106 8.09 -7.56 14.77
N ILE A 107 6.81 -7.78 15.05
CA ILE A 107 6.31 -8.36 16.31
C ILE A 107 6.89 -9.75 16.59
N GLU A 108 7.02 -10.59 15.57
CA GLU A 108 7.59 -11.93 15.64
C GLU A 108 9.12 -11.93 15.40
N GLY A 109 9.75 -10.74 15.34
CA GLY A 109 11.20 -10.57 15.33
C GLY A 109 11.87 -10.67 13.96
N ARG A 110 11.10 -10.71 12.85
CA ARG A 110 11.64 -10.69 11.48
C ARG A 110 12.23 -9.31 11.18
N PRO A 111 13.36 -9.22 10.46
CA PRO A 111 13.93 -7.94 10.08
C PRO A 111 13.00 -7.24 9.08
N ILE A 112 12.84 -5.93 9.25
CA ILE A 112 12.23 -5.04 8.26
C ILE A 112 13.39 -4.38 7.55
N LEU A 113 13.47 -4.62 6.24
CA LEU A 113 14.65 -4.31 5.43
C LEU A 113 14.36 -3.20 4.44
N ALA A 114 15.34 -2.30 4.27
CA ALA A 114 15.37 -1.31 3.20
C ALA A 114 16.70 -1.42 2.45
N LEU A 115 16.65 -1.49 1.12
CA LEU A 115 17.83 -1.37 0.27
C LEU A 115 18.04 0.11 -0.07
N ARG A 116 19.14 0.68 0.40
CA ARG A 116 19.60 2.04 0.07
C ARG A 116 20.49 1.98 -1.16
N ILE A 117 20.13 2.70 -2.22
CA ILE A 117 20.77 2.64 -3.54
C ILE A 117 21.20 4.05 -3.97
N GLY A 118 22.46 4.21 -4.39
CA GLY A 118 22.97 5.45 -4.97
C GLY A 118 24.06 6.12 -4.13
N ASP A 119 24.28 7.40 -4.37
CA ASP A 119 25.36 8.17 -3.79
C ASP A 119 25.10 8.49 -2.32
N ARG A 120 25.90 7.90 -1.44
CA ARG A 120 25.74 7.98 0.02
C ARG A 120 26.35 9.24 0.63
N ARG A 121 26.69 10.25 -0.16
CA ARG A 121 27.14 11.56 0.32
C ARG A 121 26.02 12.26 1.10
N GLY A 122 26.38 12.90 2.22
CA GLY A 122 25.42 13.66 3.00
C GLY A 122 24.84 14.85 2.22
N GLY A 123 23.56 15.13 2.43
CA GLY A 123 22.88 16.32 1.87
C GLY A 123 22.28 16.15 0.47
N VAL A 124 22.34 14.95 -0.12
CA VAL A 124 21.65 14.64 -1.37
C VAL A 124 20.16 14.33 -1.14
N PRO A 125 19.27 14.61 -2.10
CA PRO A 125 17.87 14.21 -2.03
C PRO A 125 17.72 12.68 -1.96
N LYS A 126 16.71 12.23 -1.21
CA LYS A 126 16.42 10.80 -1.00
C LYS A 126 14.96 10.52 -1.31
N LEU A 127 14.67 9.40 -1.96
CA LEU A 127 13.30 8.93 -2.20
C LEU A 127 13.05 7.63 -1.46
N LEU A 128 11.81 7.42 -1.01
CA LEU A 128 11.39 6.18 -0.36
C LEU A 128 10.28 5.50 -1.17
N PHE A 129 10.52 4.24 -1.50
CA PHE A 129 9.53 3.33 -2.07
C PHE A 129 9.29 2.20 -1.08
N MET A 130 8.04 1.95 -0.73
CA MET A 130 7.71 0.90 0.23
C MET A 130 6.46 0.13 -0.18
N GLY A 131 6.26 -1.04 0.40
CA GLY A 131 5.09 -1.85 0.10
C GLY A 131 4.75 -2.83 1.22
N CYS A 132 3.63 -3.54 1.00
CA CYS A 132 3.14 -4.58 1.91
C CYS A 132 2.93 -4.09 3.35
N HIS A 133 2.24 -2.96 3.52
CA HIS A 133 1.62 -2.66 4.81
C HIS A 133 0.50 -3.65 5.09
N HIS A 134 -0.30 -3.98 4.07
CA HIS A 134 -1.32 -5.02 4.18
C HIS A 134 -0.80 -6.36 3.65
N ALA A 135 -0.90 -7.37 4.50
CA ALA A 135 -0.31 -8.68 4.31
C ALA A 135 -0.81 -9.49 3.09
N ARG A 136 -2.04 -9.27 2.65
CA ARG A 136 -2.66 -10.00 1.53
C ARG A 136 -2.30 -9.44 0.16
N GLU A 137 -1.65 -8.29 0.11
CA GLU A 137 -1.39 -7.51 -1.12
C GLU A 137 -0.03 -7.90 -1.70
N TRP A 138 0.13 -9.17 -2.07
CA TRP A 138 1.46 -9.73 -2.42
C TRP A 138 2.16 -8.99 -3.57
N ILE A 139 1.41 -8.49 -4.56
CA ILE A 139 1.99 -7.71 -5.67
C ILE A 139 2.66 -6.41 -5.19
N ALA A 140 2.25 -5.87 -4.04
CA ALA A 140 2.85 -4.70 -3.43
C ALA A 140 4.23 -4.99 -2.81
N VAL A 141 4.64 -6.27 -2.67
CA VAL A 141 6.04 -6.64 -2.37
C VAL A 141 6.86 -6.62 -3.66
N GLU A 142 6.32 -7.20 -4.72
CA GLU A 142 7.06 -7.49 -5.95
C GLU A 142 7.42 -6.23 -6.75
N VAL A 143 6.48 -5.29 -6.89
CA VAL A 143 6.71 -4.05 -7.65
C VAL A 143 7.87 -3.21 -7.08
N PRO A 144 7.89 -2.85 -5.78
CA PRO A 144 9.05 -2.15 -5.23
C PRO A 144 10.33 -3.00 -5.26
N PHE A 145 10.25 -4.32 -5.08
CA PHE A 145 11.44 -5.18 -5.23
C PHE A 145 12.03 -5.11 -6.64
N LEU A 146 11.20 -5.17 -7.68
CA LEU A 146 11.65 -5.07 -9.08
C LEU A 146 12.26 -3.70 -9.41
N LEU A 147 11.78 -2.62 -8.77
CA LEU A 147 12.44 -1.32 -8.83
C LEU A 147 13.86 -1.39 -8.23
N ALA A 148 14.03 -1.96 -7.03
CA ALA A 148 15.33 -2.11 -6.41
C ALA A 148 16.29 -2.93 -7.29
N LYS A 149 15.81 -4.05 -7.82
CA LYS A 149 16.55 -4.92 -8.73
C LYS A 149 17.00 -4.17 -9.97
N GLU A 150 16.09 -3.45 -10.64
CA GLU A 150 16.44 -2.71 -11.86
C GLU A 150 17.44 -1.58 -11.62
N LEU A 151 17.29 -0.82 -10.52
CA LEU A 151 18.22 0.26 -10.18
C LEU A 151 19.63 -0.26 -9.90
N VAL A 152 19.76 -1.44 -9.27
CA VAL A 152 21.06 -2.06 -8.98
C VAL A 152 21.67 -2.70 -10.23
N GLU A 153 20.91 -3.52 -10.96
CA GLU A 153 21.42 -4.26 -12.12
C GLU A 153 21.79 -3.33 -13.29
N ARG A 154 21.14 -2.17 -13.40
CA ARG A 154 21.34 -1.19 -14.49
C ARG A 154 21.91 0.13 -13.99
N ALA A 155 22.60 0.12 -12.85
CA ALA A 155 23.09 1.32 -12.18
C ALA A 155 24.02 2.18 -13.05
N ASP A 156 24.75 1.57 -14.00
CA ASP A 156 25.71 2.28 -14.86
C ASP A 156 25.08 2.76 -16.18
N GLU A 157 23.80 2.47 -16.42
CA GLU A 157 23.07 2.87 -17.61
C GLU A 157 22.38 4.22 -17.42
N ALA A 158 22.39 5.08 -18.46
CA ALA A 158 21.56 6.27 -18.47
C ALA A 158 20.07 5.90 -18.62
N PRO A 159 19.13 6.58 -17.93
CA PRO A 159 19.35 7.71 -17.04
C PRO A 159 19.66 7.35 -15.57
N ILE A 160 19.62 6.07 -15.19
CA ILE A 160 19.76 5.59 -13.79
C ILE A 160 21.07 6.07 -13.16
N ALA A 161 22.20 5.96 -13.88
CA ALA A 161 23.50 6.42 -13.40
C ALA A 161 23.49 7.90 -12.93
N GLY A 162 22.78 8.76 -13.68
CA GLY A 162 22.66 10.18 -13.34
C GLY A 162 21.84 10.41 -12.07
N TRP A 163 20.73 9.68 -11.91
CA TRP A 163 19.91 9.76 -10.71
C TRP A 163 20.66 9.28 -9.47
N LEU A 164 21.34 8.13 -9.58
CA LEU A 164 22.09 7.54 -8.47
C LEU A 164 23.35 8.34 -8.11
N THR A 165 23.86 9.19 -9.00
CA THR A 165 24.94 10.15 -8.68
C THR A 165 24.41 11.40 -7.98
N SER A 166 23.13 11.74 -8.21
CA SER A 166 22.50 12.97 -7.72
C SER A 166 21.72 12.78 -6.42
N GLY A 167 21.36 11.55 -6.08
CA GLY A 167 20.61 11.23 -4.87
C GLY A 167 20.55 9.76 -4.53
N GLU A 168 19.70 9.44 -3.56
CA GLU A 168 19.50 8.08 -3.07
C GLU A 168 18.07 7.61 -3.28
N VAL A 169 17.92 6.34 -3.61
CA VAL A 169 16.64 5.64 -3.62
C VAL A 169 16.67 4.57 -2.54
N TRP A 170 15.73 4.67 -1.59
CA TRP A 170 15.50 3.69 -0.55
C TRP A 170 14.28 2.85 -0.91
N VAL A 171 14.42 1.54 -0.86
CA VAL A 171 13.32 0.61 -1.17
C VAL A 171 13.10 -0.33 0.01
N ALA A 172 11.93 -0.30 0.63
CA ALA A 172 11.49 -1.21 1.70
C ALA A 172 10.28 -2.04 1.22
N PRO A 173 10.49 -3.15 0.48
CA PRO A 173 9.39 -3.85 -0.20
C PRO A 173 8.39 -4.52 0.74
N MET A 174 8.76 -4.77 2.01
CA MET A 174 7.92 -5.50 2.95
C MET A 174 7.94 -4.86 4.35
N VAL A 175 6.98 -3.98 4.60
CA VAL A 175 6.81 -3.32 5.92
C VAL A 175 6.21 -4.27 6.96
N ASN A 176 5.31 -5.18 6.56
CA ASN A 176 4.61 -6.12 7.45
C ASN A 176 5.00 -7.59 7.17
N PRO A 177 6.22 -8.02 7.51
CA PRO A 177 6.69 -9.37 7.18
C PRO A 177 5.93 -10.48 7.92
N ASP A 178 5.48 -10.25 9.16
CA ASP A 178 4.75 -11.27 9.92
C ASP A 178 3.36 -11.52 9.34
N GLY A 179 2.65 -10.44 9.02
CA GLY A 179 1.35 -10.54 8.37
C GLY A 179 1.48 -11.22 7.01
N HIS A 180 2.48 -10.84 6.21
CA HIS A 180 2.73 -11.45 4.90
C HIS A 180 3.01 -12.95 5.00
N GLU A 181 3.87 -13.39 5.91
CA GLU A 181 4.12 -14.82 6.12
C GLU A 181 2.87 -15.56 6.58
N TYR A 182 2.07 -14.95 7.45
CA TYR A 182 0.80 -15.53 7.89
C TYR A 182 -0.21 -15.62 6.73
N SER A 183 -0.23 -14.65 5.81
CA SER A 183 -1.07 -14.71 4.61
C SER A 183 -0.59 -15.79 3.63
N ARG A 184 0.71 -16.07 3.56
CA ARG A 184 1.25 -17.17 2.75
C ARG A 184 0.99 -18.56 3.30
N THR A 185 1.02 -18.72 4.61
CA THR A 185 1.12 -20.06 5.24
C THR A 185 -0.15 -20.49 5.98
N ALA A 186 -1.00 -19.55 6.39
CA ALA A 186 -2.16 -19.86 7.24
C ALA A 186 -3.47 -19.26 6.71
N GLN A 187 -3.51 -17.94 6.45
CA GLN A 187 -4.76 -17.25 6.08
C GLN A 187 -4.54 -16.24 4.95
N ARG A 188 -4.74 -16.65 3.71
CA ARG A 188 -4.46 -15.86 2.49
C ARG A 188 -4.96 -14.41 2.47
N LEU A 189 -6.10 -14.16 3.09
CA LEU A 189 -6.74 -12.84 3.11
C LEU A 189 -6.50 -12.07 4.40
N TRP A 190 -5.49 -12.46 5.19
CA TRP A 190 -5.02 -11.69 6.33
C TRP A 190 -4.49 -10.34 5.89
N ARG A 191 -4.95 -9.26 6.53
CA ARG A 191 -4.59 -7.88 6.18
C ARG A 191 -3.60 -7.26 7.16
N LYS A 192 -3.87 -7.40 8.45
CA LYS A 192 -3.19 -6.69 9.55
C LYS A 192 -1.76 -7.20 9.81
N ASN A 193 -1.05 -6.62 10.78
CA ASN A 193 0.14 -7.26 11.36
C ASN A 193 -0.25 -8.42 12.30
N ARG A 194 0.69 -8.95 13.11
CA ARG A 194 0.48 -10.12 13.97
C ARG A 194 0.45 -9.82 15.48
N ARG A 195 0.15 -8.58 15.87
CA ARG A 195 -0.02 -8.20 17.29
C ARG A 195 -1.03 -9.08 17.99
N ARG A 196 -0.73 -9.57 19.20
CA ARG A 196 -1.77 -10.11 20.09
C ARG A 196 -2.37 -8.96 20.91
N ASN A 197 -3.66 -8.69 20.73
CA ASN A 197 -4.38 -7.66 21.46
C ASN A 197 -4.87 -8.18 22.83
N ASP A 198 -5.23 -7.27 23.73
CA ASP A 198 -5.64 -7.61 25.10
C ASP A 198 -6.94 -8.44 25.14
N ASP A 199 -7.82 -8.24 24.17
CA ASP A 199 -9.06 -9.02 24.00
C ASP A 199 -8.84 -10.40 23.36
N GLY A 200 -7.59 -10.74 23.03
CA GLY A 200 -7.21 -12.00 22.38
C GLY A 200 -7.36 -11.98 20.86
N SER A 201 -7.89 -10.91 20.25
CA SER A 201 -7.84 -10.72 18.80
C SER A 201 -6.40 -10.50 18.32
N PHE A 202 -6.18 -10.63 17.02
CA PHE A 202 -4.87 -10.42 16.42
C PHE A 202 -4.87 -9.26 15.42
N GLY A 203 -3.77 -8.53 15.42
CA GLY A 203 -3.38 -7.55 14.42
C GLY A 203 -3.93 -6.15 14.66
N VAL A 204 -3.12 -5.18 14.24
CA VAL A 204 -3.43 -3.78 13.98
C VAL A 204 -3.24 -3.54 12.48
N ASP A 205 -4.07 -2.69 11.88
CA ASP A 205 -3.88 -2.27 10.49
C ASP A 205 -2.70 -1.29 10.42
N PRO A 206 -1.56 -1.67 9.79
CA PRO A 206 -0.38 -0.80 9.78
C PRO A 206 -0.65 0.53 9.08
N ASN A 207 -1.55 0.57 8.09
CA ASN A 207 -1.90 1.80 7.37
C ASN A 207 -3.08 2.55 8.01
N ARG A 208 -3.33 2.31 9.31
CA ARG A 208 -4.19 3.12 10.19
C ARG A 208 -3.47 3.55 11.47
N ASN A 209 -2.17 3.25 11.58
CA ASN A 209 -1.40 3.41 12.81
C ASN A 209 -0.34 4.53 12.74
N TYR A 210 -0.31 5.33 11.67
CA TYR A 210 0.56 6.50 11.55
C TYR A 210 -0.01 7.70 12.29
N GLY A 211 0.84 8.65 12.71
CA GLY A 211 0.50 9.66 13.70
C GLY A 211 -0.26 10.90 13.21
N TYR A 212 -0.51 11.05 11.90
CA TYR A 212 -1.24 12.22 11.39
C TYR A 212 -2.74 11.93 11.34
N MET A 213 -3.52 12.76 12.06
CA MET A 213 -4.97 12.58 12.23
C MET A 213 -5.34 11.18 12.75
N TRP A 214 -4.45 10.55 13.52
CA TRP A 214 -4.66 9.21 14.05
C TRP A 214 -5.83 9.16 15.03
N GLY A 215 -6.65 8.11 14.93
CA GLY A 215 -7.67 7.79 15.92
C GLY A 215 -8.87 8.74 15.95
N ILE A 216 -9.05 9.61 14.95
CA ILE A 216 -10.26 10.44 14.84
C ILE A 216 -11.51 9.56 14.72
N LEU A 217 -12.57 9.96 15.42
CA LEU A 217 -13.75 9.12 15.66
C LEU A 217 -14.78 9.16 14.52
N ASP A 218 -14.71 10.16 13.66
CA ASP A 218 -15.62 10.37 12.52
C ASP A 218 -15.17 9.68 11.23
N ILE A 219 -14.14 8.81 11.30
CA ILE A 219 -13.68 7.95 10.21
C ILE A 219 -13.81 6.47 10.58
N PRO A 220 -14.94 5.82 10.26
CA PRO A 220 -15.23 4.44 10.67
C PRO A 220 -14.42 3.36 9.98
N THR A 221 -13.78 3.70 8.86
CA THR A 221 -12.73 2.90 8.19
C THR A 221 -11.39 2.94 8.95
N SER A 222 -11.35 3.58 10.13
CA SER A 222 -10.26 3.59 11.11
C SER A 222 -10.85 3.16 12.46
N SER A 223 -11.04 1.86 12.63
CA SER A 223 -11.81 1.31 13.75
C SER A 223 -11.03 1.29 15.07
N HIS A 224 -11.73 1.51 16.18
CA HIS A 224 -11.19 1.34 17.55
C HIS A 224 -11.53 -0.04 18.15
N VAL A 225 -12.16 -0.92 17.38
CA VAL A 225 -12.50 -2.29 17.79
C VAL A 225 -11.36 -3.24 17.39
N PRO A 226 -10.67 -3.90 18.32
CA PRO A 226 -9.47 -4.69 18.01
C PRO A 226 -9.67 -5.83 17.00
N SER A 227 -10.86 -6.41 16.95
CA SER A 227 -11.21 -7.47 16.00
C SER A 227 -11.41 -7.00 14.56
N ASP A 228 -11.60 -5.70 14.32
CA ASP A 228 -11.87 -5.18 12.98
C ASP A 228 -10.60 -5.21 12.11
N GLU A 229 -10.79 -5.36 10.80
CA GLU A 229 -9.70 -5.38 9.81
C GLU A 229 -8.99 -4.03 9.67
N THR A 230 -9.66 -2.94 10.06
CA THR A 230 -9.15 -1.57 10.04
C THR A 230 -8.81 -1.03 11.44
N TYR A 231 -8.55 -1.91 12.40
CA TYR A 231 -8.23 -1.52 13.77
C TYR A 231 -6.98 -0.61 13.81
N VAL A 232 -7.12 0.58 14.39
CA VAL A 232 -6.10 1.65 14.42
C VAL A 232 -4.96 1.39 15.40
N GLY A 233 -5.11 0.41 16.30
CA GLY A 233 -4.18 0.13 17.40
C GLY A 233 -4.47 0.94 18.67
N PRO A 234 -3.75 0.67 19.77
CA PRO A 234 -3.98 1.36 21.05
C PRO A 234 -3.47 2.81 21.10
N ARG A 235 -2.55 3.19 20.20
CA ARG A 235 -2.01 4.55 20.02
C ARG A 235 -1.34 4.68 18.67
N ALA A 236 -1.15 5.90 18.18
CA ALA A 236 -0.29 6.15 17.03
C ALA A 236 1.11 5.52 17.24
N PHE A 237 1.63 4.89 16.18
CA PHE A 237 2.90 4.17 16.19
C PHE A 237 3.00 3.16 17.35
N SER A 238 1.92 2.43 17.63
CA SER A 238 1.93 1.34 18.60
C SER A 238 2.65 0.10 18.07
N GLU A 239 2.73 -0.03 16.76
CA GLU A 239 3.27 -1.21 16.08
C GLU A 239 4.76 -1.02 15.75
N PRO A 240 5.61 -2.04 15.98
CA PRO A 240 7.04 -1.90 15.67
C PRO A 240 7.29 -1.73 14.17
N GLU A 241 6.40 -2.26 13.31
CA GLU A 241 6.48 -2.05 11.86
C GLU A 241 6.32 -0.58 11.47
N THR A 242 5.34 0.12 12.03
CA THR A 242 5.13 1.55 11.76
C THR A 242 6.14 2.44 12.47
N GLN A 243 6.69 2.00 13.62
CA GLN A 243 7.81 2.68 14.27
C GLN A 243 9.08 2.62 13.42
N ALA A 244 9.37 1.49 12.76
CA ALA A 244 10.51 1.37 11.85
C ALA A 244 10.42 2.38 10.69
N VAL A 245 9.24 2.51 10.06
CA VAL A 245 9.01 3.51 9.00
C VAL A 245 9.07 4.94 9.55
N ARG A 246 8.48 5.18 10.74
CA ARG A 246 8.54 6.48 11.43
C ARG A 246 9.99 6.94 11.61
N ASP A 247 10.81 6.06 12.16
CA ASP A 247 12.20 6.37 12.50
C ASP A 247 13.03 6.55 11.23
N LEU A 248 12.79 5.74 10.19
CA LEU A 248 13.43 5.91 8.89
C LEU A 248 13.14 7.29 8.27
N VAL A 249 11.87 7.67 8.08
CA VAL A 249 11.51 8.99 7.52
C VAL A 249 11.95 10.12 8.46
N GLY A 250 11.86 9.88 9.77
CA GLY A 250 12.30 10.76 10.84
C GLY A 250 13.81 11.01 10.87
N CYS A 251 14.63 10.11 10.32
CA CYS A 251 16.08 10.28 10.22
C CYS A 251 16.51 10.77 8.84
N GLU A 252 15.96 10.19 7.78
CA GLU A 252 16.51 10.35 6.42
C GLU A 252 15.98 11.58 5.68
N ARG A 253 14.80 12.12 6.06
CA ARG A 253 14.18 13.33 5.46
C ARG A 253 14.02 13.23 3.94
N PHE A 254 13.18 12.29 3.50
CA PHE A 254 12.93 12.05 2.08
C PHE A 254 12.31 13.26 1.36
N ALA A 255 12.67 13.44 0.09
CA ALA A 255 12.12 14.42 -0.84
C ALA A 255 10.82 13.94 -1.53
N GLY A 256 10.54 12.64 -1.48
CA GLY A 256 9.33 12.04 -2.05
C GLY A 256 9.11 10.61 -1.55
N VAL A 257 7.85 10.21 -1.44
CA VAL A 257 7.45 8.89 -0.95
C VAL A 257 6.41 8.25 -1.87
N ILE A 258 6.60 6.98 -2.20
CA ILE A 258 5.58 6.13 -2.81
C ILE A 258 5.38 4.87 -1.96
N THR A 259 4.14 4.59 -1.57
CA THR A 259 3.75 3.34 -0.90
C THR A 259 2.83 2.53 -1.80
N TYR A 260 3.19 1.27 -2.05
CA TYR A 260 2.43 0.35 -2.89
C TYR A 260 1.44 -0.45 -2.06
N HIS A 261 0.24 -0.54 -2.61
CA HIS A 261 -0.87 -1.33 -2.15
C HIS A 261 -1.48 -2.10 -3.32
N SER A 262 -2.45 -2.95 -3.04
CA SER A 262 -3.33 -3.49 -4.08
C SER A 262 -4.71 -3.75 -3.49
N TYR A 263 -5.79 -3.63 -4.23
CA TYR A 263 -5.87 -3.42 -5.67
C TYR A 263 -6.74 -2.20 -5.96
N THR A 264 -6.86 -1.83 -7.23
CA THR A 264 -7.95 -1.03 -7.86
C THR A 264 -7.43 -0.20 -9.05
N GLN A 265 -6.11 -0.14 -9.27
CA GLN A 265 -5.45 0.74 -10.23
C GLN A 265 -5.74 2.22 -9.95
N LEU A 266 -5.20 2.73 -8.84
CA LEU A 266 -5.34 4.13 -8.42
C LEU A 266 -3.97 4.73 -8.10
N ILE A 267 -3.85 6.04 -8.28
CA ILE A 267 -2.73 6.86 -7.82
C ILE A 267 -3.31 7.86 -6.83
N LEU A 268 -3.20 7.54 -5.55
CA LEU A 268 -3.81 8.31 -4.48
C LEU A 268 -2.82 9.32 -3.91
N TYR A 269 -3.28 10.54 -3.69
CA TYR A 269 -2.54 11.61 -3.02
C TYR A 269 -3.35 12.17 -1.83
N PRO A 270 -2.71 12.86 -0.86
CA PRO A 270 -3.40 13.39 0.32
C PRO A 270 -4.59 14.30 -0.03
N TRP A 271 -5.65 14.34 0.76
CA TRP A 271 -5.83 13.65 2.04
C TRP A 271 -6.68 12.38 1.93
N GLY A 272 -6.41 11.40 2.78
CA GLY A 272 -7.30 10.30 3.14
C GLY A 272 -8.32 10.73 4.19
N TYR A 273 -7.90 11.50 5.20
CA TYR A 273 -8.75 11.80 6.37
C TYR A 273 -9.82 12.88 6.11
N ALA A 274 -9.64 13.68 5.06
CA ALA A 274 -10.52 14.81 4.78
C ALA A 274 -10.93 14.82 3.32
N GLU A 275 -12.19 15.16 3.06
CA GLU A 275 -12.68 15.46 1.70
C GLU A 275 -12.19 16.82 1.19
N LYS A 276 -11.84 17.72 2.11
CA LYS A 276 -11.27 19.01 1.74
C LYS A 276 -9.90 18.77 1.10
N PRO A 277 -9.57 19.51 0.03
CA PRO A 277 -8.26 19.38 -0.60
C PRO A 277 -7.15 19.87 0.33
N VAL A 278 -5.92 19.47 0.01
CA VAL A 278 -4.71 20.09 0.53
C VAL A 278 -4.81 21.63 0.40
N PRO A 279 -4.67 22.38 1.52
CA PRO A 279 -4.83 23.84 1.51
C PRO A 279 -3.77 24.58 0.70
N ASP A 280 -2.53 24.06 0.68
CA ASP A 280 -1.46 24.59 -0.16
C ASP A 280 -1.76 24.27 -1.63
N VAL A 281 -2.26 25.27 -2.35
CA VAL A 281 -2.68 25.14 -3.75
C VAL A 281 -1.51 24.74 -4.65
N GLN A 282 -0.33 25.33 -4.45
CA GLN A 282 0.83 25.09 -5.30
C GLN A 282 1.32 23.64 -5.12
N HIS A 283 1.48 23.21 -3.87
CA HIS A 283 1.96 21.86 -3.60
C HIS A 283 0.92 20.80 -4.02
N ARG A 284 -0.37 21.10 -3.82
CA ARG A 284 -1.46 20.24 -4.32
C ARG A 284 -1.39 20.10 -5.84
N GLU A 285 -1.30 21.21 -6.58
CA GLU A 285 -1.25 21.18 -8.05
C GLU A 285 -0.01 20.45 -8.57
N GLN A 286 1.12 20.57 -7.89
CA GLN A 286 2.32 19.78 -8.18
C GLN A 286 2.06 18.27 -8.02
N MET A 287 1.48 17.84 -6.90
CA MET A 287 1.18 16.42 -6.67
C MET A 287 0.14 15.87 -7.67
N VAL A 288 -0.89 16.66 -7.98
CA VAL A 288 -1.89 16.29 -8.99
C VAL A 288 -1.25 16.13 -10.36
N GLY A 289 -0.39 17.08 -10.78
CA GLY A 289 0.33 16.99 -12.05
C GLY A 289 1.25 15.77 -12.13
N MET A 290 1.97 15.46 -11.05
CA MET A 290 2.78 14.23 -10.94
C MET A 290 1.91 12.98 -11.09
N ALA A 291 0.75 12.93 -10.44
CA ALA A 291 -0.17 11.80 -10.52
C ALA A 291 -0.78 11.60 -11.92
N GLU A 292 -1.14 12.69 -12.60
CA GLU A 292 -1.65 12.66 -13.98
C GLU A 292 -0.60 12.25 -15.00
N GLU A 293 0.66 12.69 -14.83
CA GLU A 293 1.79 12.22 -15.64
C GLU A 293 2.04 10.72 -15.42
N MET A 294 2.07 10.27 -14.15
CA MET A 294 2.18 8.85 -13.81
C MET A 294 1.08 8.01 -14.46
N GLN A 295 -0.19 8.45 -14.40
CA GLN A 295 -1.30 7.77 -15.09
C GLN A 295 -1.02 7.61 -16.58
N THR A 296 -0.62 8.70 -17.25
CA THR A 296 -0.40 8.72 -18.71
C THR A 296 0.70 7.73 -19.10
N LEU A 297 1.79 7.70 -18.32
CA LEU A 297 2.91 6.80 -18.52
C LEU A 297 2.53 5.33 -18.32
N MET A 298 1.81 5.02 -17.22
CA MET A 298 1.34 3.67 -16.93
C MET A 298 0.39 3.16 -18.02
N GLN A 299 -0.56 4.00 -18.45
CA GLN A 299 -1.51 3.66 -19.51
C GLN A 299 -0.80 3.40 -20.85
N GLY A 300 0.30 4.09 -21.12
CA GLY A 300 1.07 3.94 -22.37
C GLY A 300 1.76 2.57 -22.55
N VAL A 301 1.86 1.74 -21.50
CA VAL A 301 2.56 0.45 -21.57
C VAL A 301 1.63 -0.67 -22.03
N HIS A 302 0.61 -0.99 -21.22
CA HIS A 302 -0.34 -2.08 -21.49
C HIS A 302 -1.80 -1.62 -21.55
N GLY A 303 -2.05 -0.30 -21.60
CA GLY A 303 -3.40 0.27 -21.68
C GLY A 303 -4.20 0.27 -20.38
N LYS A 304 -3.63 -0.17 -19.24
CA LYS A 304 -4.33 -0.14 -17.96
C LYS A 304 -4.38 1.28 -17.41
N VAL A 305 -5.57 1.70 -17.01
CA VAL A 305 -5.81 3.04 -16.46
C VAL A 305 -5.67 3.00 -14.94
N TYR A 306 -4.69 3.75 -14.44
CA TYR A 306 -4.52 4.05 -13.02
C TYR A 306 -5.07 5.45 -12.74
N VAL A 307 -6.18 5.54 -12.00
CA VAL A 307 -6.88 6.83 -11.85
C VAL A 307 -6.23 7.67 -10.74
N PRO A 308 -5.73 8.88 -11.04
CA PRO A 308 -5.24 9.81 -10.04
C PRO A 308 -6.41 10.45 -9.31
N GLN A 309 -6.41 10.39 -7.99
CA GLN A 309 -7.48 10.97 -7.18
C GLN A 309 -7.02 11.23 -5.74
N GLN A 310 -7.70 12.14 -5.04
CA GLN A 310 -7.45 12.32 -3.62
C GLN A 310 -7.86 11.06 -2.86
N SER A 311 -7.05 10.59 -1.90
CA SER A 311 -7.28 9.33 -1.18
C SER A 311 -8.69 9.20 -0.61
N SER A 312 -9.26 10.28 -0.05
CA SER A 312 -10.62 10.31 0.50
C SER A 312 -11.73 10.04 -0.53
N GLN A 313 -11.45 10.22 -1.84
CA GLN A 313 -12.39 9.94 -2.93
C GLN A 313 -12.57 8.43 -3.16
N LEU A 314 -11.60 7.61 -2.74
CA LEU A 314 -11.79 6.16 -2.66
C LEU A 314 -12.72 5.84 -1.47
N TYR A 315 -12.27 6.20 -0.27
CA TYR A 315 -13.05 6.31 0.95
C TYR A 315 -12.24 7.04 2.03
N PRO A 316 -12.87 7.70 3.02
CA PRO A 316 -12.14 8.37 4.10
C PRO A 316 -11.23 7.39 4.84
N THR A 317 -10.01 7.78 5.23
CA THR A 317 -9.07 6.98 6.04
C THR A 317 -8.28 7.88 6.98
N ALA A 318 -7.92 7.43 8.18
CA ALA A 318 -7.08 8.20 9.10
C ALA A 318 -5.88 7.39 9.57
N GLY A 319 -4.79 8.08 9.89
CA GLY A 319 -3.54 7.45 10.32
C GLY A 319 -2.88 6.60 9.24
N ASP A 320 -3.08 6.93 7.95
CA ASP A 320 -2.37 6.30 6.85
C ASP A 320 -1.01 6.95 6.58
N THR A 321 -0.16 6.21 5.86
CA THR A 321 1.23 6.58 5.59
C THR A 321 1.32 7.85 4.75
N THR A 322 0.47 7.99 3.74
CA THR A 322 0.52 9.07 2.74
C THR A 322 0.11 10.41 3.36
N ASP A 323 -0.93 10.40 4.18
CA ASP A 323 -1.32 11.57 4.96
C ASP A 323 -0.27 11.93 6.01
N TRP A 324 0.39 10.94 6.62
CA TRP A 324 1.40 11.22 7.64
C TRP A 324 2.70 11.81 7.10
N THR A 325 3.25 11.26 6.01
CA THR A 325 4.47 11.79 5.39
C THR A 325 4.22 13.21 4.86
N TYR A 326 3.08 13.44 4.22
CA TYR A 326 2.72 14.78 3.74
C TYR A 326 2.40 15.73 4.91
N GLY A 327 1.50 15.36 5.81
CA GLY A 327 1.00 16.25 6.84
C GLY A 327 2.01 16.59 7.94
N SER A 328 2.97 15.70 8.21
CA SER A 328 3.99 15.93 9.24
C SER A 328 5.29 16.52 8.68
N TYR A 329 5.61 16.29 7.40
CA TYR A 329 6.91 16.66 6.82
C TYR A 329 6.81 17.47 5.53
N GLY A 330 5.62 17.62 4.93
CA GLY A 330 5.46 18.29 3.64
C GLY A 330 6.10 17.52 2.49
N ILE A 331 6.16 16.18 2.57
CA ILE A 331 6.76 15.35 1.53
C ILE A 331 5.71 15.02 0.47
N PRO A 332 5.94 15.28 -0.84
CA PRO A 332 5.11 14.73 -1.91
C PRO A 332 4.97 13.21 -1.75
N SER A 333 3.75 12.74 -1.50
CA SER A 333 3.50 11.35 -1.13
C SER A 333 2.34 10.77 -1.92
N PHE A 334 2.52 9.52 -2.38
CA PHE A 334 1.51 8.79 -3.13
C PHE A 334 1.30 7.39 -2.60
N THR A 335 0.05 6.95 -2.58
CA THR A 335 -0.31 5.53 -2.48
C THR A 335 -0.69 5.03 -3.88
N ILE A 336 0.01 4.00 -4.36
CA ILE A 336 -0.36 3.35 -5.63
C ILE A 336 -1.09 2.06 -5.31
N GLU A 337 -2.38 2.00 -5.67
CA GLU A 337 -3.16 0.77 -5.66
C GLU A 337 -2.93 0.03 -6.97
N LEU A 338 -2.20 -1.08 -6.91
CA LEU A 338 -1.77 -1.85 -8.07
C LEU A 338 -2.92 -2.64 -8.73
N ARG A 339 -2.58 -3.42 -9.76
CA ARG A 339 -3.48 -4.40 -10.37
C ARG A 339 -4.06 -5.38 -9.33
N PRO A 340 -5.22 -6.00 -9.65
CA PRO A 340 -6.08 -5.71 -10.80
C PRO A 340 -7.01 -4.51 -10.54
N ARG A 341 -7.94 -4.21 -11.45
CA ARG A 341 -8.90 -3.09 -11.26
C ARG A 341 -10.10 -3.51 -10.41
N THR A 342 -10.46 -4.80 -10.43
CA THR A 342 -11.65 -5.31 -9.76
C THR A 342 -11.44 -6.67 -9.09
N PHE A 343 -12.36 -7.01 -8.20
CA PHE A 343 -12.51 -8.32 -7.58
C PHE A 343 -12.64 -9.44 -8.61
N GLN A 344 -13.43 -9.24 -9.68
CA GLN A 344 -13.65 -10.26 -10.72
C GLN A 344 -12.38 -10.57 -11.53
N GLU A 345 -11.43 -9.63 -11.58
CA GLU A 345 -10.11 -9.82 -12.18
C GLU A 345 -9.10 -10.48 -11.21
N GLY A 346 -9.53 -10.87 -10.01
CA GLY A 346 -8.74 -11.59 -9.01
C GLY A 346 -8.52 -10.84 -7.69
N GLY A 347 -8.86 -9.55 -7.61
CA GLY A 347 -8.69 -8.74 -6.40
C GLY A 347 -7.29 -8.88 -5.77
N PHE A 348 -7.22 -9.24 -4.49
CA PHE A 348 -5.94 -9.44 -3.78
C PHE A 348 -5.15 -10.68 -4.23
N ILE A 349 -5.69 -11.51 -5.13
CA ILE A 349 -5.11 -12.78 -5.56
C ILE A 349 -4.76 -12.70 -7.04
N LEU A 350 -3.81 -11.82 -7.33
CA LEU A 350 -3.30 -11.64 -8.67
C LEU A 350 -2.45 -12.87 -9.08
N PRO A 351 -2.62 -13.44 -10.28
CA PRO A 351 -1.78 -14.54 -10.75
C PRO A 351 -0.31 -14.13 -10.91
N PRO A 352 0.68 -14.98 -10.60
CA PRO A 352 2.10 -14.64 -10.71
C PRO A 352 2.55 -14.16 -12.10
N GLY A 353 1.93 -14.68 -13.17
CA GLY A 353 2.20 -14.22 -14.54
C GLY A 353 1.84 -12.75 -14.80
N GLN A 354 1.18 -12.08 -13.86
CA GLN A 354 0.86 -10.65 -13.90
C GLN A 354 1.87 -9.78 -13.12
N ILE A 355 2.84 -10.37 -12.42
CA ILE A 355 3.87 -9.62 -11.68
C ILE A 355 4.66 -8.71 -12.63
N LEU A 356 5.26 -9.30 -13.66
CA LEU A 356 6.07 -8.55 -14.63
C LEU A 356 5.22 -7.52 -15.41
N PRO A 357 4.03 -7.85 -15.95
CA PRO A 357 3.16 -6.84 -16.56
C PRO A 357 2.78 -5.68 -15.62
N THR A 358 2.60 -5.94 -14.32
CA THR A 358 2.31 -4.88 -13.35
C THR A 358 3.52 -3.97 -13.13
N TRP A 359 4.72 -4.55 -13.02
CA TRP A 359 5.96 -3.80 -12.95
C TRP A 359 6.20 -2.94 -14.20
N GLU A 360 6.05 -3.53 -15.39
CA GLU A 360 6.29 -2.84 -16.66
C GLU A 360 5.44 -1.57 -16.80
N GLU A 361 4.20 -1.57 -16.31
CA GLU A 361 3.34 -0.37 -16.25
C GLU A 361 3.84 0.67 -15.27
N ASN A 362 4.23 0.25 -14.08
CA ASN A 362 4.63 1.16 -13.01
C ASN A 362 6.03 1.76 -13.27
N ARG A 363 6.90 1.02 -13.96
CA ARG A 363 8.28 1.37 -14.26
C ARG A 363 8.46 2.80 -14.83
N PRO A 364 7.80 3.21 -15.93
CA PRO A 364 7.96 4.56 -16.44
C PRO A 364 7.45 5.64 -15.46
N ALA A 365 6.37 5.39 -14.72
CA ALA A 365 5.87 6.33 -13.71
C ALA A 365 6.88 6.56 -12.59
N VAL A 366 7.46 5.49 -12.02
CA VAL A 366 8.43 5.61 -10.92
C VAL A 366 9.75 6.21 -11.39
N PHE A 367 10.17 5.94 -12.63
CA PHE A 367 11.34 6.56 -13.23
C PHE A 367 11.16 8.06 -13.39
N ARG A 368 9.97 8.49 -13.80
CA ARG A 368 9.64 9.92 -13.93
C ARG A 368 9.55 10.62 -12.58
N PHE A 369 9.02 9.94 -11.56
CA PHE A 369 9.06 10.43 -10.18
C PHE A 369 10.50 10.60 -9.67
N ILE A 370 11.37 9.61 -9.91
CA ILE A 370 12.80 9.69 -9.57
C ILE A 370 13.48 10.85 -10.30
N GLU A 371 13.27 10.97 -11.61
CA GLU A 371 13.84 12.02 -12.42
C GLU A 371 13.44 13.41 -11.92
N GLN A 372 12.16 13.64 -11.65
CA GLN A 372 11.67 14.94 -11.19
C GLN A 372 12.26 15.38 -9.86
N LEU A 373 12.53 14.45 -8.94
CA LEU A 373 12.96 14.78 -7.58
C LEU A 373 14.46 14.65 -7.34
N LEU A 374 15.16 13.81 -8.12
CA LEU A 374 16.61 13.65 -8.01
C LEU A 374 17.39 14.42 -9.09
N ALA A 375 16.77 14.71 -10.24
CA ALA A 375 17.44 15.44 -11.34
C ALA A 375 17.09 16.93 -11.40
N ALA A 376 16.25 17.45 -10.50
CA ALA A 376 15.99 18.89 -10.42
C ALA A 376 17.29 19.63 -10.04
N PRO A 377 17.65 20.73 -10.73
CA PRO A 377 18.82 21.50 -10.36
C PRO A 377 18.59 22.07 -8.96
N VAL A 378 19.58 21.86 -8.08
CA VAL A 378 19.65 22.57 -6.79
C VAL A 378 19.54 24.06 -7.11
N ALA A 379 18.46 24.69 -6.64
CA ALA A 379 18.21 26.12 -6.81
C ALA A 379 19.29 26.97 -6.14
#